data_AF-J5PKC9-F1
#
_entry.id   AF-J5PKC9-F1
#
_cell.length_a   1.000
_cell.length_b   1.000
_cell.length_c   1.000
_cell.angle_alpha   90.00
_cell.angle_beta   90.00
_cell.angle_gamma   90.00
#
_symmetry.space_group_name_H-M   'P 1'
#
loop_
_entity.id
_entity.type
_entity.pdbx_description
1 polymer ?
#
loop_
_entity_poly.entity_id
_entity_poly.type
_entity_poly.pdbx_seq_one_letter_code
_entity_poly.pdbx_strand_id
1 'polypeptide(L)'
;MTWTAELVGHCLVEAFRRMPGFPIYAPGPNVLLPIGGEIGELDLIRLTALYLDRASVERVELLTWARAKAARRLREEARERGRDRGSQRRRVRATLERLATALNADGIAAPKVAATSMAEQR
;
A
#
# COMPACT_ATOMS: atom_id res chain seq x y z
N MET A 1 -13.22 -7.25 10.41
CA MET A 1 -11.76 -7.51 10.34
C MET A 1 -11.06 -6.18 10.57
N THR A 2 -9.95 -6.18 11.30
CA THR A 2 -9.16 -4.97 11.62
C THR A 2 -8.00 -4.86 10.64
N TRP A 3 -7.64 -3.65 10.21
CA TRP A 3 -6.45 -3.44 9.39
C TRP A 3 -5.18 -3.80 10.16
N THR A 4 -4.30 -4.57 9.52
CA THR A 4 -2.93 -4.82 9.98
C THR A 4 -1.94 -4.32 8.92
N ALA A 5 -0.68 -4.10 9.31
CA ALA A 5 0.36 -3.69 8.37
C ALA A 5 0.54 -4.70 7.23
N GLU A 6 0.46 -6.00 7.55
CA GLU A 6 0.51 -7.08 6.57
C GLU A 6 -0.66 -7.02 5.59
N LEU A 7 -1.88 -6.78 6.08
CA LEU A 7 -3.08 -6.69 5.25
C LEU A 7 -3.03 -5.47 4.33
N VAL A 8 -2.66 -4.29 4.87
CA VAL A 8 -2.48 -3.07 4.06
C VAL A 8 -1.43 -3.31 2.98
N GLY A 9 -0.28 -3.89 3.34
CA GLY A 9 0.80 -4.18 2.40
C GLY A 9 0.38 -5.17 1.31
N HIS A 10 -0.37 -6.21 1.67
CA HIS A 10 -0.94 -7.16 0.73
C HIS A 10 -1.90 -6.47 -0.25
N CYS A 11 -2.87 -5.70 0.24
CA CYS A 11 -3.85 -5.01 -0.59
C CYS A 11 -3.19 -4.00 -1.54
N LEU A 12 -2.16 -3.25 -1.09
CA LEU A 12 -1.41 -2.35 -1.97
C LEU A 12 -0.65 -3.08 -3.07
N VAL A 13 -0.05 -4.23 -2.77
CA VAL A 13 0.63 -5.05 -3.78
C VAL A 13 -0.36 -5.63 -4.79
N GLU A 14 -1.49 -6.14 -4.32
CA GLU A 14 -2.57 -6.64 -5.18
C GLU A 14 -3.13 -5.54 -6.09
N ALA A 15 -3.30 -4.32 -5.57
CA ALA A 15 -3.71 -3.17 -6.37
C ALA A 15 -2.77 -2.92 -7.55
N PHE A 16 -1.44 -2.91 -7.31
CA PHE A 16 -0.47 -2.75 -8.39
C PHE A 16 -0.36 -3.99 -9.30
N ARG A 17 -0.62 -5.20 -8.82
CA ARG A 17 -0.69 -6.40 -9.68
C ARG A 17 -1.84 -6.32 -10.68
N ARG A 18 -3.01 -5.84 -10.23
CA ARG A 18 -4.17 -5.62 -11.09
C ARG A 18 -3.99 -4.42 -12.03
N MET A 19 -3.07 -3.50 -11.71
CA MET A 19 -2.83 -2.28 -12.47
C MET A 19 -1.33 -2.07 -12.77
N PRO A 20 -0.70 -2.93 -13.59
CA PRO A 20 0.75 -2.96 -13.76
C PRO A 20 1.34 -1.68 -14.42
N GLY A 21 0.53 -0.90 -15.12
CA GLY A 21 0.94 0.39 -15.72
C GLY A 21 0.57 1.63 -14.90
N PHE A 22 -0.09 1.48 -13.74
CA PHE A 22 -0.60 2.62 -13.00
C PHE A 22 0.54 3.39 -12.31
N PRO A 23 0.63 4.72 -12.52
CA PRO A 23 1.70 5.49 -11.91
C PRO A 23 1.47 5.61 -10.39
N ILE A 24 2.56 5.61 -9.62
CA ILE A 24 2.52 5.91 -8.17
C ILE A 24 2.06 7.36 -7.90
N TYR A 25 2.09 8.19 -8.95
CA TYR A 25 1.51 9.53 -9.02
C TYR A 25 0.43 9.57 -10.12
N ALA A 26 -0.79 9.17 -9.79
CA ALA A 26 -1.95 9.51 -10.60
C ALA A 26 -2.72 10.64 -9.89
N PRO A 27 -2.95 11.80 -10.51
CA PRO A 27 -4.04 12.67 -10.06
C PRO A 27 -5.35 11.91 -10.24
N GLY A 28 -5.90 11.36 -9.16
CA GLY A 28 -7.25 10.83 -9.18
C GLY A 28 -8.24 11.99 -9.17
N PRO A 29 -9.38 11.90 -9.89
CA PRO A 29 -10.48 12.82 -9.66
C PRO A 29 -10.91 12.75 -8.19
N ASN A 30 -11.43 13.84 -7.63
CA ASN A 30 -12.05 13.84 -6.30
C ASN A 30 -13.26 12.90 -6.35
N VAL A 31 -13.09 11.66 -5.89
CA VAL A 31 -14.17 10.68 -5.78
C VAL A 31 -14.63 10.67 -4.33
N LEU A 32 -15.94 10.83 -4.12
CA LEU A 32 -16.56 10.62 -2.82
C LEU A 32 -16.45 9.12 -2.49
N LEU A 33 -15.71 8.79 -1.44
CA LEU A 33 -15.67 7.42 -0.95
C LEU A 33 -17.00 7.10 -0.26
N PRO A 34 -17.64 5.95 -0.56
CA PRO A 34 -18.87 5.57 0.10
C PRO A 34 -18.60 5.34 1.59
N ILE A 35 -19.37 6.01 2.46
CA ILE A 35 -19.35 5.74 3.89
C ILE A 35 -19.88 4.31 4.11
N GLY A 36 -19.03 3.43 4.65
CA GLY A 36 -19.38 2.03 4.92
C GLY A 36 -19.36 1.09 3.71
N GLY A 37 -18.87 1.54 2.54
CA GLY A 37 -18.63 0.66 1.39
C GLY A 37 -17.31 -0.12 1.51
N GLU A 38 -17.19 -1.23 0.77
CA GLU A 38 -15.90 -1.91 0.64
C GLU A 38 -14.90 -0.99 -0.08
N ILE A 39 -13.68 -0.87 0.46
CA ILE A 39 -12.60 -0.12 -0.19
C ILE A 39 -12.13 -0.90 -1.42
N GLY A 40 -12.26 -0.31 -2.60
CA GLY A 40 -11.65 -0.85 -3.81
C GLY A 40 -10.13 -0.69 -3.81
N GLU A 41 -9.42 -1.44 -4.65
CA GLU A 41 -7.96 -1.42 -4.69
C GLU A 41 -7.37 -0.04 -4.99
N LEU A 42 -8.07 0.74 -5.82
CA LEU A 42 -7.73 2.13 -6.14
C LEU A 42 -7.94 3.07 -4.95
N ASP A 43 -8.92 2.78 -4.11
CA ASP A 43 -9.27 3.61 -2.96
C ASP A 43 -8.17 3.49 -1.90
N LEU A 44 -7.58 2.31 -1.70
CA LEU A 44 -6.45 2.18 -0.76
C LEU A 44 -5.22 3.00 -1.21
N ILE A 45 -4.89 3.00 -2.51
CA ILE A 45 -3.81 3.85 -3.05
C ILE A 45 -4.12 5.34 -2.83
N ARG A 46 -5.39 5.76 -2.96
CA ARG A 46 -5.82 7.14 -2.69
C ARG A 46 -5.77 7.48 -1.20
N LEU A 47 -6.22 6.60 -0.33
CA LEU A 47 -6.17 6.78 1.13
C LEU A 47 -4.73 6.97 1.61
N THR A 48 -3.74 6.37 0.95
CA THR A 48 -2.33 6.69 1.28
C THR A 48 -1.99 8.18 1.12
N ALA A 49 -2.59 8.88 0.14
CA ALA A 49 -2.38 10.32 -0.05
C ALA A 49 -3.05 11.16 1.04
N LEU A 50 -4.19 10.69 1.56
CA LEU A 50 -4.90 11.34 2.65
C LEU A 50 -4.13 11.23 3.97
N TYR A 51 -3.67 10.03 4.32
CA TYR A 51 -3.07 9.76 5.63
C TYR A 51 -1.56 9.99 5.71
N LEU A 52 -0.87 9.95 4.57
CA LEU A 52 0.59 10.13 4.54
C LEU A 52 1.00 11.42 3.85
N ASP A 53 0.07 12.26 3.42
CA ASP A 53 0.30 13.36 2.47
C ASP A 53 0.76 12.88 1.07
N ARG A 54 0.31 13.58 0.03
CA ARG A 54 0.55 13.22 -1.38
C ARG A 54 2.03 13.26 -1.73
N ALA A 55 2.76 14.23 -1.19
CA ALA A 55 4.16 14.52 -1.53
C ALA A 55 5.17 13.92 -0.55
N SER A 56 4.72 13.23 0.51
CA SER A 56 5.65 12.70 1.50
C SER A 56 6.56 11.62 0.93
N VAL A 57 7.82 11.66 1.36
CA VAL A 57 8.84 10.67 1.01
C VAL A 57 8.39 9.25 1.41
N GLU A 58 7.68 9.14 2.52
CA GLU A 58 7.21 7.88 3.10
C GLU A 58 6.15 7.23 2.22
N ARG A 59 5.18 8.02 1.72
CA ARG A 59 4.18 7.55 0.76
C ARG A 59 4.85 7.08 -0.53
N VAL A 60 5.79 7.86 -1.05
CA VAL A 60 6.51 7.52 -2.28
C VAL A 60 7.31 6.23 -2.09
N GLU A 61 8.01 6.09 -0.97
CA GLU A 61 8.77 4.88 -0.65
C GLU A 61 7.86 3.66 -0.53
N LEU A 62 6.71 3.79 0.15
CA LEU A 62 5.70 2.75 0.29
C LEU A 62 5.13 2.29 -1.06
N LEU A 63 4.66 3.22 -1.89
CA LEU A 63 4.06 2.89 -3.19
C LEU A 63 5.09 2.35 -4.18
N THR A 64 6.32 2.88 -4.14
CA THR A 64 7.43 2.33 -4.94
C THR A 64 7.73 0.89 -4.54
N TRP A 65 7.79 0.61 -3.23
CA TRP A 65 7.96 -0.75 -2.72
C TRP A 65 6.82 -1.67 -3.15
N ALA A 66 5.57 -1.24 -3.01
CA ALA A 66 4.40 -2.05 -3.36
C ALA A 66 4.40 -2.41 -4.85
N ARG A 67 4.69 -1.43 -5.72
CA ARG A 67 4.82 -1.63 -7.18
C ARG A 67 5.97 -2.57 -7.53
N ALA A 68 7.16 -2.37 -6.95
CA ALA A 68 8.30 -3.23 -7.19
C ALA A 68 8.06 -4.66 -6.68
N LYS A 69 7.34 -4.83 -5.56
CA LYS A 69 6.92 -6.14 -5.05
C LYS A 69 5.89 -6.80 -5.96
N ALA A 70 4.91 -6.04 -6.47
CA ALA A 70 3.94 -6.52 -7.44
C ALA A 70 4.60 -7.04 -8.72
N ALA A 71 5.60 -6.32 -9.24
CA ALA A 71 6.38 -6.70 -10.42
C ALA A 71 7.46 -7.78 -10.17
N ARG A 72 7.65 -8.22 -8.91
CA ARG A 72 8.77 -9.12 -8.49
C ARG A 72 10.18 -8.55 -8.76
N ARG A 73 10.34 -7.23 -8.78
CA ARG A 73 11.58 -6.50 -9.11
C ARG A 73 12.27 -5.81 -7.92
N LEU A 74 11.94 -6.18 -6.68
CA LEU A 74 12.48 -5.52 -5.47
C LEU A 74 14.02 -5.49 -5.39
N ARG A 75 14.71 -6.52 -5.89
CA ARG A 75 16.18 -6.56 -5.86
C ARG A 75 16.80 -5.57 -6.84
N GLU A 76 16.25 -5.50 -8.05
CA GLU A 76 16.66 -4.56 -9.10
C GLU A 76 16.40 -3.12 -8.66
N GLU A 77 15.20 -2.84 -8.17
CA GLU A 77 14.81 -1.50 -7.68
C GLU A 77 15.76 -1.01 -6.56
N ALA A 78 16.12 -1.89 -5.63
CA ALA A 78 17.04 -1.55 -4.55
C ALA A 78 18.46 -1.25 -5.07
N ARG A 79 18.93 -2.05 -6.04
CA ARG A 79 20.24 -1.86 -6.69
C ARG A 79 20.29 -0.56 -7.50
N GLU A 80 19.28 -0.30 -8.33
CA GLU A 80 19.19 0.91 -9.17
C GLU A 80 19.15 2.19 -8.34
N ARG A 81 18.52 2.15 -7.16
CA ARG A 81 18.40 3.32 -6.28
C ARG A 81 19.48 3.39 -5.20
N GLY A 82 20.43 2.45 -5.15
CA GLY A 82 21.45 2.38 -4.10
C GLY A 82 20.88 2.28 -2.68
N ARG A 83 19.71 1.66 -2.50
CA ARG A 83 19.01 1.60 -1.21
C ARG A 83 19.34 0.34 -0.42
N ASP A 84 19.59 0.51 0.88
CA ASP A 84 19.63 -0.63 1.81
C ASP A 84 18.23 -1.24 1.98
N ARG A 85 18.09 -2.51 1.59
CA ARG A 85 16.82 -3.26 1.64
C ARG A 85 16.33 -3.45 3.08
N GLY A 86 17.24 -3.62 4.04
CA GLY A 86 16.87 -3.80 5.44
C GLY A 86 16.19 -2.56 6.00
N SER A 87 16.80 -1.40 5.78
CA SER A 87 16.29 -0.10 6.21
C SER A 87 15.02 0.30 5.47
N GLN A 88 14.94 0.08 4.15
CA GLN A 88 13.71 0.31 3.39
C GLN A 88 12.58 -0.56 3.93
N ARG A 89 12.81 -1.85 4.20
CA ARG A 89 11.80 -2.75 4.75
C ARG A 89 11.29 -2.27 6.12
N ARG A 90 12.18 -1.78 6.99
CA ARG A 90 11.80 -1.21 8.30
C ARG A 90 10.94 0.05 8.16
N ARG A 91 11.33 0.98 7.29
CA ARG A 91 10.56 2.21 7.04
C ARG A 91 9.19 1.91 6.45
N VAL A 92 9.14 1.08 5.41
CA VAL A 92 7.88 0.64 4.78
C VAL A 92 6.96 -0.02 5.82
N ARG A 93 7.50 -0.89 6.68
CA ARG A 93 6.72 -1.52 7.75
C ARG A 93 6.12 -0.49 8.72
N ALA A 94 6.92 0.46 9.19
CA ALA A 94 6.43 1.51 10.08
C ALA A 94 5.35 2.38 9.41
N THR A 95 5.50 2.69 8.12
CA THR A 95 4.48 3.41 7.34
C THR A 95 3.20 2.60 7.19
N LEU A 96 3.28 1.29 6.94
CA LEU A 96 2.14 0.38 6.88
C LEU A 96 1.40 0.29 8.22
N GLU A 97 2.14 0.21 9.34
CA GLU A 97 1.57 0.20 10.69
C GLU A 97 0.81 1.50 10.98
N ARG A 98 1.39 2.66 10.67
CA ARG A 98 0.71 3.96 10.78
C ARG A 98 -0.57 4.04 9.96
N LEU A 99 -0.52 3.57 8.71
CA LEU A 99 -1.69 3.59 7.82
C LEU A 99 -2.79 2.66 8.33
N ALA A 100 -2.44 1.46 8.81
CA ALA A 100 -3.40 0.55 9.42
C ALA A 100 -4.08 1.17 10.65
N THR A 101 -3.31 1.82 11.53
CA THR A 101 -3.86 2.53 12.70
C THR A 101 -4.84 3.64 12.29
N ALA A 102 -4.48 4.45 11.29
CA ALA A 102 -5.34 5.53 10.81
C ALA A 102 -6.65 5.01 10.18
N LEU A 103 -6.57 3.96 9.35
CA LEU A 103 -7.75 3.33 8.76
C LEU A 103 -8.69 2.77 9.83
N ASN A 104 -8.14 2.11 10.85
CA ASN A 104 -8.95 1.60 11.96
C ASN A 104 -9.59 2.73 12.79
N ALA A 105 -8.86 3.82 13.04
CA ALA A 105 -9.37 4.97 13.79
C ALA A 105 -10.58 5.63 13.10
N ASP A 106 -10.55 5.71 11.77
CA ASP A 106 -11.63 6.28 10.97
C ASP A 106 -12.75 5.28 10.65
N GLY A 107 -12.72 4.08 11.24
CA GLY A 107 -13.76 3.05 11.07
C GLY A 107 -13.82 2.46 9.65
N ILE A 108 -12.73 2.57 8.90
CA ILE A 108 -12.65 2.18 7.51
C ILE A 108 -12.59 0.64 7.42
N ALA A 109 -13.57 0.03 6.75
CA ALA A 109 -13.74 -1.43 6.74
C ALA A 109 -12.60 -2.15 6.00
N ALA A 110 -11.97 -3.12 6.66
CA ALA A 110 -10.96 -3.96 6.04
C ALA A 110 -11.60 -5.00 5.09
N PRO A 111 -11.02 -5.23 3.90
CA PRO A 111 -11.55 -6.21 2.95
C PRO A 111 -11.44 -7.62 3.52
N LYS A 112 -12.42 -8.47 3.21
CA LYS A 112 -12.38 -9.90 3.52
C LYS A 112 -11.40 -10.58 2.56
N VAL A 113 -10.11 -10.53 2.86
CA VAL A 113 -9.12 -11.30 2.11
C VAL A 113 -9.23 -12.76 2.53
N ALA A 114 -9.56 -13.65 1.60
CA ALA A 114 -9.52 -15.08 1.85
C ALA A 114 -8.10 -15.47 2.27
N ALA A 115 -7.96 -16.15 3.41
CA ALA A 115 -6.70 -16.44 4.11
C ALA A 115 -5.64 -17.20 3.28
N THR A 116 -5.97 -17.59 2.06
CA THR A 116 -5.16 -18.44 1.18
C THR A 116 -3.85 -17.78 0.68
N SER A 117 -3.72 -16.44 0.63
CA SER A 117 -2.51 -15.79 0.06
C SER A 117 -1.48 -15.26 1.08
N MET A 118 -1.77 -15.30 2.39
CA MET A 118 -0.86 -14.74 3.40
C MET A 118 0.34 -15.65 3.75
N ALA A 119 0.25 -16.95 3.45
CA ALA A 119 1.29 -17.94 3.75
C ALA A 119 2.43 -17.99 2.71
N GLU A 120 2.17 -17.60 1.46
CA GLU A 120 3.12 -17.79 0.34
C GLU A 120 4.10 -16.62 0.12
N GLN A 121 4.05 -15.57 0.95
CA GLN A 121 4.81 -14.33 0.72
C GLN A 121 5.98 -14.09 1.71
N ARG A 122 6.39 -15.11 2.47
CA ARG A 122 7.58 -15.04 3.34
C ARG A 122 8.89 -15.20 2.57
#